data_AF-A0A966NY85-F1
#
_entry.id   AF-A0A966NY85-F1
#
_cell.length_a   1.000
_cell.length_b   1.000
_cell.length_c   1.000
_cell.angle_alpha   90.00
_cell.angle_beta   90.00
_cell.angle_gamma   90.00
#
_symmetry.space_group_name_H-M   'P 1'
#
loop_
_entity.id
_entity.type
_entity.pdbx_description
1 polymer ?
#
loop_
_entity_poly.entity_id
_entity_poly.type
_entity_poly.pdbx_seq_one_letter_code
_entity_poly.pdbx_strand_id
1 'polypeptide(L)' 'MRSAKGGFWAYVALTKPRIVELLLVTTIPTMVLAERGWPSIALMVATVCGGALAAGGANAINMV' A
#
# COMPACT_ATOMS: atom_id res chain seq x y z
N MET A 1 -21.35 3.70 -20.75
CA MET A 1 -20.60 2.75 -19.89
C MET A 1 -20.64 3.24 -18.44
N ARG A 2 -21.70 2.94 -17.68
CA ARG A 2 -21.76 3.23 -16.23
C ARG A 2 -21.65 1.90 -15.50
N SER A 3 -20.42 1.42 -15.34
CA SER A 3 -20.18 0.23 -14.52
C SER A 3 -20.24 0.65 -13.06
N ALA A 4 -21.43 0.57 -12.48
CA ALA A 4 -21.65 0.63 -11.04
C ALA A 4 -21.00 -0.61 -10.41
N LYS A 5 -19.66 -0.64 -10.31
CA LYS A 5 -18.98 -1.57 -9.41
C LYS A 5 -19.25 -1.04 -8.01
N GLY A 6 -19.99 -1.82 -7.21
CA GLY A 6 -20.58 -1.39 -5.93
C GLY A 6 -19.62 -0.64 -5.01
N GLY A 7 -20.16 0.22 -4.14
CA GLY A 7 -19.43 1.25 -3.39
C GLY A 7 -18.07 0.84 -2.81
N PHE A 8 -17.91 -0.42 -2.38
CA PHE A 8 -16.62 -0.99 -1.99
C PHE A 8 -15.49 -0.81 -3.02
N TRP A 9 -15.73 -1.12 -4.30
CA TRP A 9 -14.72 -0.97 -5.36
C TRP A 9 -14.43 0.50 -5.67
N ALA A 10 -15.39 1.39 -5.44
CA ALA A 10 -15.16 2.83 -5.53
C ALA A 10 -14.21 3.31 -4.43
N TYR A 11 -14.38 2.83 -3.18
CA TYR A 11 -13.46 3.10 -2.07
C TYR A 11 -12.05 2.52 -2.31
N VAL A 12 -11.94 1.32 -2.89
CA VAL A 12 -10.64 0.74 -3.26
C VAL A 12 -9.97 1.51 -4.40
N ALA A 13 -10.74 2.07 -5.35
CA ALA A 13 -10.17 2.90 -6.40
C ALA A 13 -9.61 4.24 -5.87
N LEU A 14 -10.23 4.80 -4.82
CA LEU A 14 -9.77 6.02 -4.15
C LEU A 14 -8.39 5.87 -3.50
N THR A 15 -8.02 4.68 -3.02
CA THR A 15 -6.70 4.44 -2.42
C THR A 15 -5.57 4.36 -3.45
N LYS A 16 -5.86 4.52 -4.76
CA LYS A 16 -4.88 4.48 -5.86
C LYS A 16 -3.94 3.27 -5.71
N PRO A 17 -4.47 2.04 -5.79
CA PRO A 17 -3.76 0.81 -5.40
C PRO A 17 -2.42 0.63 -6.12
N ARG A 18 -2.31 1.10 -7.36
CA ARG A 18 -1.08 1.04 -8.14
C ARG A 18 0.05 1.91 -7.58
N ILE A 19 -0.24 3.05 -6.96
CA ILE A 19 0.77 3.92 -6.33
C ILE A 19 1.24 3.28 -5.02
N VAL A 20 0.31 2.76 -4.23
CA VAL A 20 0.59 2.08 -2.97
C VAL A 20 1.43 0.82 -3.21
N GLU A 21 1.08 0.02 -4.22
CA GLU A 21 1.85 -1.16 -4.62
C GLU A 21 3.28 -0.81 -5.06
N LEU A 22 3.45 0.23 -5.89
CA LEU A 22 4.77 0.69 -6.30
C LEU A 22 5.64 1.13 -5.11
N LEU A 23 5.03 1.76 -4.10
CA LEU A 23 5.72 2.17 -2.87
C LEU A 23 6.06 0.98 -1.95
N LEU A 24 5.18 -0.01 -1.88
CA LEU A 24 5.41 -1.22 -1.07
C LEU A 24 6.48 -2.11 -1.70
N VAL A 25 6.51 -2.21 -3.03
CA VAL A 25 7.55 -2.94 -3.78
C VAL A 25 8.93 -2.36 -3.53
N THR A 26 9.08 -1.05 -3.39
CA THR A 26 10.38 -0.43 -3.10
C THR A 26 10.76 -0.52 -1.61
N THR A 27 9.80 -0.78 -0.73
CA THR A 27 10.04 -0.95 0.72
C THR A 27 10.74 -2.27 1.04
N ILE A 28 10.45 -3.36 0.32
CA ILE A 28 11.07 -4.66 0.60
C ILE A 28 12.59 -4.65 0.31
N PRO A 29 13.08 -4.15 -0.85
CA PRO A 29 14.50 -4.03 -1.11
C PRO A 29 15.25 -3.15 -0.11
N THR A 30 14.64 -2.06 0.38
CA THR A 30 15.28 -1.18 1.37
C THR A 30 15.43 -1.86 2.72
N MET A 31 14.46 -2.68 3.14
CA MET A 31 14.57 -3.47 4.36
C MET A 31 15.69 -4.52 4.27
N VAL A 32 15.78 -5.23 3.14
CA VAL A 32 16.87 -6.20 2.88
C VAL A 32 18.24 -5.52 2.91
N LEU A 33 18.35 -4.35 2.26
CA LEU A 33 19.59 -3.56 2.26
C LEU A 33 19.97 -3.09 3.66
N ALA A 34 19.00 -2.60 4.45
CA ALA A 34 19.22 -2.10 5.80
C ALA A 34 19.65 -3.20 6.77
N GLU A 35 19.05 -4.38 6.67
CA GLU A 35 19.34 -5.53 7.53
C GLU A 35 20.58 -6.31 7.08
N ARG A 36 21.14 -5.98 5.90
CA ARG A 36 22.26 -6.70 5.24
C ARG A 36 21.98 -8.21 5.13
N GLY A 37 20.73 -8.56 4.89
CA GLY A 37 20.23 -9.93 4.96
C GLY A 37 18.72 -9.96 4.70
N TRP A 38 18.10 -11.11 4.90
CA TRP A 38 16.64 -11.24 4.73
C TRP A 38 15.93 -10.91 6.05
N PRO A 39 15.09 -9.85 6.08
CA PRO A 39 14.24 -9.56 7.24
C PRO A 39 13.29 -10.70 7.54
N SER A 40 12.80 -10.77 8.78
CA SER A 40 11.76 -11.74 9.11
C SER A 40 10.50 -11.50 8.26
N ILE A 41 9.89 -12.58 7.75
CA ILE A 41 8.70 -12.50 6.89
C ILE A 41 7.54 -11.81 7.62
N ALA A 42 7.38 -12.06 8.92
CA ALA A 42 6.37 -11.41 9.74
C ALA A 42 6.55 -9.89 9.79
N LEU A 43 7.80 -9.42 9.90
CA LEU A 43 8.12 -7.99 9.91
C LEU A 43 7.87 -7.35 8.53
N MET A 44 8.28 -8.00 7.44
CA MET A 44 7.98 -7.52 6.09
C MET A 44 6.46 -7.38 5.87
N VAL A 45 5.68 -8.40 6.25
CA VAL A 45 4.21 -8.36 6.13
C VAL A 45 3.61 -7.25 7.00
N ALA A 46 4.05 -7.11 8.25
CA ALA A 46 3.57 -6.06 9.14
C ALA A 46 3.86 -4.65 8.57
N THR A 47 5.07 -4.44 8.03
CA THR A 47 5.46 -3.17 7.41
C THR A 47 4.65 -2.89 6.15
N VAL A 48 4.48 -3.89 5.28
CA VAL A 48 3.71 -3.74 4.04
C VAL A 48 2.24 -3.41 4.34
N CYS A 49 1.64 -4.11 5.30
CA CYS A 49 0.27 -3.84 5.75
C CYS A 49 0.14 -2.44 6.36
N GLY A 50 1.07 -2.04 7.24
CA GLY A 50 1.08 -0.71 7.84
C GLY A 50 1.25 0.40 6.81
N GLY A 51 2.15 0.21 5.83
CA GLY A 51 2.37 1.14 4.73
C GLY A 51 1.15 1.28 3.82
N ALA A 52 0.47 0.18 3.52
CA ALA A 52 -0.77 0.19 2.74
C ALA A 52 -1.88 0.99 3.42
N LEU A 53 -2.06 0.80 4.73
CA LEU A 53 -3.04 1.52 5.54
C LEU A 53 -2.71 3.01 5.63
N ALA A 54 -1.44 3.37 5.88
CA ALA A 54 -1.00 4.75 5.94
C ALA A 54 -1.18 5.48 4.60
N ALA A 55 -0.81 4.85 3.48
CA ALA A 55 -0.98 5.42 2.15
C ALA A 55 -2.45 5.54 1.74
N GLY A 56 -3.30 4.59 2.13
CA GLY A 56 -4.74 4.67 1.95
C GLY A 56 -5.36 5.87 2.69
N GLY A 57 -4.97 6.08 3.96
CA GLY A 57 -5.39 7.24 4.75
C GLY A 57 -4.91 8.57 4.16
N ALA A 58 -3.65 8.65 3.73
CA ALA A 58 -3.09 9.82 3.07
C ALA A 58 -3.85 10.19 1.78
N ASN A 59 -4.23 9.20 0.96
CA ASN A 59 -5.02 9.44 -0.24
C ASN A 59 -6.46 9.89 0.08
N ALA A 60 -7.05 9.38 1.16
CA ALA A 60 -8.39 9.80 1.60
C ALA A 60 -8.42 11.26 2.07
N ILE A 61 -7.39 11.73 2.79
CA ILE A 61 -7.29 13.13 3.21
C ILE A 61 -6.89 14.07 2.06
N ASN A 62 -6.08 13.59 1.10
CA ASN A 62 -5.64 14.36 -0.07
C ASN A 62 -6.75 14.49 -1.15
N MET A 63 -7.97 14.08 -0.85
CA MET A 63 -9.14 14.26 -1.72
C MET A 63 -9.87 15.60 -1.44
N VAL A 64 -9.40 16.40 -0.47
CA VAL A 64 -9.85 17.78 -0.21
C VAL A 64 -9.23 18.78 -1.18
#